data_AF-A0AAD5F1M8-F1
#
_entry.id   AF-A0AAD5F1M8-F1
#
_cell.length_a   1.000
_cell.length_b   1.000
_cell.length_c   1.000
_cell.angle_alpha   90.00
_cell.angle_beta   90.00
_cell.angle_gamma   90.00
#
_symmetry.space_group_name_H-M   'P 1'
#
loop_
_entity.id
_entity.type
_entity.pdbx_description
1 polymer ?
#
loop_
_entity_poly.entity_id
_entity_poly.type
_entity_poly.pdbx_seq_one_letter_code
_entity_poly.pdbx_strand_id
1 'polypeptide(L)'
;MEREFLNRFYSTRRSVSMLELTSTKQRKDELVVDYKNCWRSLSLDSKDRVSELSAVEMCIQGMHWGLLYIIQMIKPHSFEELTTRAHDIELSIASHD
;
A
#
# COMPACT_ATOMS: atom_id res chain seq x y z
N MET A 1 2.25 21.50 -23.29
CA MET A 1 0.79 21.41 -23.09
C MET A 1 0.42 20.47 -21.93
N GLU A 2 0.89 19.21 -21.91
CA GLU A 2 0.63 18.28 -20.79
C GLU A 2 1.19 18.75 -19.44
N ARG A 3 2.42 19.29 -19.40
CA ARG A 3 3.03 19.81 -18.16
C ARG A 3 2.22 20.93 -17.51
N GLU A 4 1.66 21.85 -18.29
CA GLU A 4 0.84 22.96 -17.76
C GLU A 4 -0.55 22.50 -17.33
N PHE A 5 -1.13 21.51 -18.03
CA PHE A 5 -2.38 20.87 -17.64
C PHE A 5 -2.22 20.13 -16.30
N LEU A 6 -1.17 19.32 -16.16
CA LEU A 6 -0.82 18.68 -14.90
C LEU A 6 -0.53 19.72 -13.82
N ASN A 7 0.20 20.80 -14.12
CA ASN A 7 0.42 21.89 -13.18
C ASN A 7 -0.83 22.72 -12.85
N ARG A 8 -1.98 22.55 -13.51
CA ARG A 8 -3.24 23.24 -13.18
C ARG A 8 -4.21 22.34 -12.43
N PHE A 9 -4.20 21.03 -12.70
CA PHE A 9 -5.06 20.05 -12.05
C PHE A 9 -4.39 19.34 -10.85
N TYR A 10 -3.06 19.20 -10.87
CA TYR A 10 -2.25 18.58 -9.81
C TYR A 10 -1.41 19.60 -9.03
N SER A 11 -1.61 20.92 -9.17
CA SER A 11 -0.80 21.93 -8.46
C SER A 11 -0.95 21.90 -6.94
N THR A 12 -1.93 21.15 -6.42
CA THR A 12 -1.97 20.70 -5.03
C THR A 12 -1.29 19.34 -4.88
N ARG A 13 -0.07 19.17 -5.41
CA ARG A 13 0.77 18.01 -5.11
C ARG A 13 1.22 18.15 -3.66
N ARG A 14 0.30 17.85 -2.74
CA ARG A 14 0.57 17.73 -1.32
C ARG A 14 1.64 16.67 -1.22
N SER A 15 2.85 17.09 -0.83
CA SER A 15 3.89 16.14 -0.50
C SER A 15 3.41 15.32 0.68
N VAL A 16 3.31 14.02 0.50
CA VAL A 16 2.96 13.10 1.58
C VAL A 16 4.17 13.01 2.50
N SER A 17 3.95 13.23 3.79
CA SER A 17 4.98 13.04 4.82
C SER A 17 5.13 11.57 5.17
N MET A 18 6.29 11.20 5.73
CA MET A 18 6.51 9.85 6.26
C MET A 18 5.44 9.42 7.28
N LEU A 19 4.93 10.37 8.09
CA LEU A 19 3.87 10.13 9.08
C LEU A 19 2.54 9.73 8.40
N GLU A 20 2.18 10.40 7.31
CA GLU A 20 0.95 10.08 6.58
C GLU A 20 1.05 8.70 5.94
N LEU A 21 2.22 8.34 5.39
CA LEU A 21 2.50 7.03 4.84
C LEU A 21 2.39 5.90 5.88
N THR A 22 2.97 6.06 7.07
CA THR A 22 2.87 5.05 8.15
C THR A 22 1.48 4.99 8.77
N SER A 23 0.71 6.07 8.71
CA SER A 23 -0.67 6.11 9.21
C SER A 23 -1.71 5.52 8.24
N THR A 24 -1.30 5.24 7.00
CA THR A 24 -2.20 4.70 5.98
C THR A 24 -2.55 3.25 6.33
N LYS A 25 -3.84 2.98 6.51
CA LYS A 25 -4.36 1.65 6.86
C LYS A 25 -5.33 1.17 5.79
N GLN A 26 -5.32 -0.13 5.57
CA GLN A 26 -6.34 -0.81 4.78
C GLN A 26 -7.71 -0.58 5.42
N ARG A 27 -8.67 -0.12 4.62
CA ARG A 27 -10.05 0.05 5.09
C ARG A 27 -10.71 -1.32 5.25
N LYS A 28 -11.74 -1.40 6.10
CA LYS A 28 -12.40 -2.66 6.49
C LYS A 28 -12.87 -3.52 5.30
N ASP A 29 -13.35 -2.87 4.23
CA ASP A 29 -13.92 -3.52 3.05
C ASP A 29 -13.08 -3.25 1.78
N GLU A 30 -11.84 -2.78 1.94
CA GLU A 30 -10.92 -2.50 0.84
C GLU A 30 -10.09 -3.74 0.53
N LEU A 31 -10.09 -4.17 -0.72
CA LEU A 31 -9.23 -5.25 -1.20
C LEU A 31 -7.76 -4.86 -1.03
N VAL A 32 -6.90 -5.83 -0.74
CA VAL A 32 -5.45 -5.56 -0.59
C VAL A 32 -4.86 -4.96 -1.86
N VAL A 33 -5.38 -5.32 -3.03
CA VAL A 33 -4.96 -4.74 -4.32
C VAL A 33 -5.21 -3.23 -4.35
N ASP A 34 -6.37 -2.79 -3.89
CA ASP A 34 -6.76 -1.38 -3.88
C ASP A 34 -5.95 -0.59 -2.84
N TYR A 35 -5.81 -1.14 -1.63
CA TYR A 35 -4.96 -0.57 -0.58
C TYR A 35 -3.51 -0.39 -1.06
N LYS A 36 -2.93 -1.41 -1.71
CA LYS A 36 -1.58 -1.33 -2.26
C LYS A 36 -1.46 -0.25 -3.34
N ASN A 37 -2.42 -0.17 -4.25
CA ASN A 37 -2.39 0.84 -5.31
C ASN A 37 -2.47 2.26 -4.73
N CYS A 38 -3.32 2.46 -3.71
CA CYS A 38 -3.40 3.70 -2.95
C CYS A 38 -2.06 4.03 -2.27
N TRP A 39 -1.49 3.07 -1.55
CA TRP A 39 -0.22 3.25 -0.83
C TRP A 39 0.95 3.53 -1.80
N ARG A 40 0.99 2.85 -2.96
CA ARG A 40 1.97 3.09 -4.01
C ARG A 40 1.85 4.50 -4.59
N SER A 41 0.63 4.99 -4.82
CA SER A 41 0.40 6.37 -5.26
C SER A 41 0.91 7.37 -4.21
N LEU A 42 0.61 7.14 -2.93
CA LEU A 42 1.05 8.00 -1.83
C LEU A 42 2.58 8.02 -1.68
N SER A 43 3.23 6.86 -1.85
CA SER A 43 4.69 6.74 -1.79
C SER A 43 5.38 7.47 -2.94
N LEU A 44 4.78 7.49 -4.14
CA LEU A 44 5.29 8.25 -5.29
C LEU A 44 5.17 9.77 -5.11
N ASP A 45 4.24 10.23 -4.28
CA ASP A 45 4.06 11.64 -3.93
C ASP A 45 4.80 12.05 -2.65
N SER A 46 5.53 11.11 -2.02
CA SER A 46 6.42 11.38 -0.89
C SER A 46 7.63 12.22 -1.31
N LYS A 47 8.03 13.16 -0.44
CA LYS A 47 9.33 13.85 -0.57
C LYS A 47 10.51 12.95 -0.21
N ASP A 48 10.27 11.99 0.67
CA ASP A 48 11.28 11.11 1.22
C ASP A 48 11.37 9.83 0.40
N ARG A 49 12.60 9.44 0.02
CA ARG A 49 12.85 8.16 -0.65
C ARG A 49 12.69 7.03 0.35
N VAL A 50 11.63 6.24 0.18
CA VAL A 50 11.41 5.01 0.95
C VAL A 50 12.07 3.84 0.20
N SER A 51 12.85 3.03 0.91
CA SER A 51 13.37 1.78 0.34
C SER A 51 12.24 0.80 0.08
N GLU A 52 12.38 -0.11 -0.87
CA GLU A 52 11.36 -1.12 -1.14
C GLU A 52 11.04 -1.96 0.12
N LEU A 53 12.08 -2.35 0.87
CA LEU A 53 11.92 -3.12 2.10
C LEU A 53 11.13 -2.36 3.16
N SER A 54 11.47 -1.09 3.41
CA SER A 54 10.75 -0.25 4.38
C SER A 54 9.30 -0.02 3.94
N ALA A 55 9.07 0.14 2.64
CA ALA A 55 7.73 0.32 2.10
C ALA A 55 6.87 -0.94 2.26
N VAL A 56 7.45 -2.13 2.09
CA VAL A 56 6.79 -3.42 2.37
C VAL A 56 6.44 -3.55 3.85
N GLU A 57 7.38 -3.25 4.76
CA GLU A 57 7.13 -3.29 6.20
C GLU A 57 6.01 -2.35 6.63
N MET A 58 6.03 -1.11 6.12
CA MET A 58 4.98 -0.12 6.39
C MET A 58 3.62 -0.54 5.82
N CYS A 59 3.59 -1.12 4.62
CA CYS A 59 2.36 -1.65 4.03
C CYS A 59 1.76 -2.76 4.89
N ILE A 60 2.59 -3.70 5.35
CA ILE A 60 2.19 -4.80 6.22
C ILE A 60 1.58 -4.25 7.52
N GLN A 61 2.23 -3.28 8.18
CA GLN A 61 1.70 -2.67 9.41
C GLN A 61 0.33 -2.01 9.25
N GLY A 62 0.02 -1.52 8.05
CA GLY A 62 -1.27 -0.92 7.73
C GLY A 62 -2.36 -1.92 7.31
N MET A 63 -2.03 -3.20 7.08
CA MET A 63 -3.01 -4.22 6.67
C MET A 63 -3.93 -4.66 7.82
N HIS A 64 -5.08 -5.22 7.47
CA HIS A 64 -6.01 -5.79 8.44
C HIS A 64 -5.38 -6.95 9.22
N TRP A 65 -5.69 -7.06 10.53
CA TRP A 65 -5.07 -8.01 11.45
C TRP A 65 -5.11 -9.48 10.99
N GLY A 66 -6.18 -9.89 10.31
CA GLY A 66 -6.32 -11.27 9.79
C GLY A 66 -5.29 -11.61 8.70
N LEU A 67 -5.01 -10.66 7.80
CA LEU A 67 -4.01 -10.82 6.75
C LEU A 67 -2.60 -10.63 7.31
N LEU A 68 -2.43 -9.69 8.24
CA LEU A 68 -1.17 -9.37 8.90
C LEU A 68 -0.51 -10.60 9.53
N TYR A 69 -1.28 -11.44 10.24
CA TYR A 69 -0.74 -12.60 10.94
C TYR A 69 -0.13 -13.63 9.98
N ILE A 70 -0.79 -13.88 8.85
CA ILE A 70 -0.35 -14.87 7.86
C ILE A 70 0.82 -14.30 7.04
N ILE A 71 0.74 -13.03 6.65
CA ILE A 71 1.77 -12.36 5.85
C ILE A 71 3.08 -12.19 6.65
N GLN A 72 3.01 -11.87 7.95
CA GLN A 72 4.20 -11.77 8.82
C GLN A 72 4.96 -13.10 8.95
N MET A 73 4.28 -14.23 8.87
CA MET A 73 4.92 -15.55 8.92
C MET A 73 5.78 -15.81 7.68
N ILE A 74 5.38 -15.26 6.54
CA ILE A 74 6.04 -15.46 5.23
C ILE A 74 7.17 -14.45 5.03
N LYS A 75 7.11 -13.28 5.68
CA LYS A 75 8.08 -12.17 5.57
C LYS A 75 8.39 -11.83 4.09
N PRO A 76 7.44 -11.21 3.37
CA PRO A 76 7.68 -10.86 1.97
C PRO A 76 8.79 -9.80 1.88
N HIS A 77 9.67 -9.96 0.89
CA HIS A 77 10.81 -9.06 0.68
C HIS A 77 10.55 -8.07 -0.46
N SER A 78 9.44 -8.21 -1.18
CA SER A 78 9.02 -7.33 -2.27
C SER A 78 7.52 -7.04 -2.25
N PHE A 79 7.12 -5.96 -2.92
CA PHE A 79 5.70 -5.62 -3.10
C PHE A 79 4.94 -6.66 -3.92
N GLU A 80 5.62 -7.30 -4.87
CA GLU A 80 5.03 -8.34 -5.71
C GLU A 80 4.67 -9.56 -4.86
N GLU A 81 5.63 -10.04 -4.05
CA GLU A 81 5.42 -11.16 -3.16
C GLU A 81 4.30 -10.87 -2.15
N LEU A 82 4.29 -9.68 -1.57
CA LEU A 82 3.22 -9.22 -0.69
C LEU A 82 1.84 -9.27 -1.38
N THR A 83 1.77 -8.85 -2.64
CA THR A 83 0.51 -8.83 -3.41
C THR A 83 0.00 -10.24 -3.66
N THR A 84 0.86 -11.12 -4.18
CA THR A 84 0.47 -12.48 -4.56
C THR A 84 -0.01 -13.24 -3.34
N ARG A 85 0.73 -13.16 -2.22
CA ARG A 85 0.35 -13.84 -0.98
C ARG A 85 -0.93 -13.28 -0.39
N ALA A 86 -1.09 -11.97 -0.35
CA ALA A 86 -2.32 -11.37 0.18
C ALA A 86 -3.55 -11.76 -0.65
N HIS A 87 -3.42 -11.82 -1.97
CA HIS A 87 -4.50 -12.25 -2.86
C HIS A 87 -4.87 -13.72 -2.64
N ASP A 88 -3.88 -14.63 -2.55
CA ASP A 88 -4.12 -16.05 -2.25
C ASP A 88 -4.86 -16.24 -0.92
N ILE A 89 -4.50 -15.45 0.09
CA ILE A 89 -5.14 -15.49 1.41
C ILE A 89 -6.56 -14.93 1.35
N GLU A 90 -6.78 -13.78 0.70
CA GLU A 90 -8.13 -13.22 0.50
C GLU A 90 -9.06 -14.24 -0.18
N LEU A 91 -8.56 -14.94 -1.21
CA LEU A 91 -9.30 -16.01 -1.88
C LEU A 91 -9.60 -17.20 -0.95
N SER A 92 -8.64 -17.61 -0.13
CA SER A 92 -8.84 -18.70 0.83
C SER A 92 -9.90 -18.37 1.89
N ILE A 93 -9.93 -17.12 2.36
CA ILE A 93 -10.93 -16.63 3.33
C ILE A 93 -12.30 -16.55 2.67
N ALA A 94 -12.39 -15.96 1.46
CA ALA A 94 -13.65 -15.85 0.72
C ALA A 94 -14.25 -17.21 0.31
N SER A 95 -13.42 -18.26 0.22
CA SER A 95 -13.89 -19.62 -0.09
C SER A 95 -14.45 -20.40 1.12
N HIS A 96 -14.34 -19.84 2.33
CA HIS A 96 -14.80 -20.44 3.58
C HIS A 96 -16.05 -19.78 4.20
N ASP A 97 -16.61 -18.78 3.52
CA ASP A 97 -17.96 -18.20 3.78
C ASP A 97 -19.00 -18.80 2.82
#